data_AF-A0A952HWX7-F1
#
_entry.id   AF-A0A952HWX7-F1
#
_cell.length_a   1.000
_cell.length_b   1.000
_cell.length_c   1.000
_cell.angle_alpha   90.00
_cell.angle_beta   90.00
_cell.angle_gamma   90.00
#
_symmetry.space_group_name_H-M   'P 1'
#
loop_
_entity.id
_entity.type
_entity.pdbx_description
1 polymer ?
#
loop_
_entity_poly.entity_id
_entity_poly.type
_entity_poly.pdbx_seq_one_letter_code
_entity_poly.pdbx_strand_id
1 'polypeptide(L)'
;MIHKIVHNDKLLAIIIKRNFQKDGIEFFTPDDFSQQLAYMKRPKGYIIKPHVHNIVERKVRYTQEVLFIKKGKVRVDFYDYERNYLKSIIL
;
A
#
# COMPACT_ATOMS: atom_id res chain seq x y z
N MET A 1 -6.09 8.70 -6.22
CA MET A 1 -5.50 7.82 -7.24
C MET A 1 -4.52 6.86 -6.59
N ILE A 2 -4.45 5.60 -7.07
CA ILE A 2 -3.48 4.60 -6.61
C ILE A 2 -2.51 4.34 -7.75
N HIS A 3 -1.22 4.22 -7.45
CA HIS A 3 -0.22 3.75 -8.40
C HIS A 3 0.60 2.63 -7.80
N LYS A 4 0.82 1.58 -8.58
CA LYS A 4 1.76 0.50 -8.25
C LYS A 4 3.04 0.70 -9.07
N ILE A 5 4.19 0.67 -8.40
CA ILE A 5 5.49 0.64 -9.06
C ILE A 5 5.88 -0.82 -9.20
N VAL A 6 5.82 -1.32 -10.43
CA VAL A 6 6.12 -2.71 -10.77
C VAL A 6 7.30 -2.74 -11.72
N HIS A 7 8.23 -3.66 -11.48
CA HIS A 7 9.37 -3.92 -12.34
C HIS A 7 9.62 -5.43 -12.40
N ASN A 8 9.67 -6.01 -13.61
CA ASN A 8 9.80 -7.45 -13.84
C ASN A 8 8.82 -8.28 -12.99
N ASP A 9 7.54 -7.91 -13.04
CA ASP A 9 6.43 -8.49 -12.28
C ASP A 9 6.56 -8.42 -10.74
N LYS A 10 7.57 -7.71 -10.23
CA LYS A 10 7.75 -7.47 -8.80
C LYS A 10 7.21 -6.11 -8.40
N LEU A 11 6.33 -6.10 -7.40
CA LEU A 11 5.81 -4.88 -6.80
C LEU A 11 6.87 -4.25 -5.88
N LEU A 12 7.36 -3.08 -6.25
CA LEU A 12 8.35 -2.32 -5.48
C LEU A 12 7.69 -1.35 -4.49
N ALA A 13 6.59 -0.70 -4.89
CA ALA A 13 5.85 0.21 -4.01
C ALA A 13 4.38 0.39 -4.42
N ILE A 14 3.57 0.75 -3.44
CA ILE A 14 2.18 1.20 -3.62
C ILE A 14 2.11 2.65 -3.17
N ILE A 15 1.70 3.55 -4.06
CA ILE A 15 1.52 4.97 -3.79
C ILE A 15 0.02 5.28 -3.77
N ILE A 16 -0.46 5.80 -2.65
CA ILE A 16 -1.85 6.23 -2.47
C ILE A 16 -1.84 7.75 -2.33
N LYS A 17 -2.38 8.46 -3.32
CA LYS A 17 -2.47 9.93 -3.27
C LYS A 17 -3.58 10.36 -2.30
N ARG A 18 -3.38 11.51 -1.64
CA ARG A 18 -4.30 12.10 -0.63
C ARG A 18 -5.76 12.21 -1.09
N ASN A 19 -5.99 12.42 -2.38
CA ASN A 19 -7.31 12.55 -2.97
C ASN A 19 -7.98 11.21 -3.34
N PHE A 20 -7.36 10.07 -3.00
CA PHE A 20 -7.99 8.78 -3.23
C PHE A 20 -9.27 8.64 -2.39
N GLN A 21 -10.36 8.26 -3.05
CA GLN A 21 -11.62 7.89 -2.42
C GLN A 21 -12.24 6.73 -3.21
N LYS A 22 -12.86 5.80 -2.49
CA LYS A 22 -13.66 4.71 -3.05
C LYS A 22 -14.72 4.33 -2.02
N ASP A 23 -15.97 4.15 -2.42
CA ASP A 23 -16.98 3.66 -1.47
C ASP A 23 -16.74 2.19 -1.12
N GLY A 24 -17.01 1.81 0.12
CA GLY A 24 -16.79 0.45 0.61
C GLY A 24 -15.39 0.25 1.21
N ILE A 25 -14.81 -0.92 0.97
CA ILE A 25 -13.46 -1.28 1.40
C ILE A 25 -12.63 -1.64 0.16
N GLU A 26 -11.38 -1.18 0.12
CA GLU A 26 -10.43 -1.49 -0.93
C GLU A 26 -9.10 -1.92 -0.33
N PHE A 27 -8.68 -3.14 -0.63
CA PHE A 27 -7.34 -3.62 -0.29
C PHE A 27 -6.36 -3.28 -1.41
N PHE A 28 -5.19 -2.80 -1.05
CA PHE A 28 -4.16 -2.41 -2.02
C PHE A 28 -3.04 -3.45 -2.14
N THR A 29 -2.87 -4.24 -1.09
CA THR A 29 -1.85 -5.29 -0.93
C THR A 29 -2.39 -6.67 -1.33
N PRO A 30 -1.56 -7.53 -1.93
CA PRO A 30 -1.87 -8.96 -2.08
C PRO A 30 -2.03 -9.67 -0.74
N ASP A 31 -2.88 -10.70 -0.65
CA ASP A 31 -3.22 -11.40 0.61
C ASP A 31 -2.03 -12.10 1.29
N ASP A 32 -1.02 -12.48 0.52
CA ASP A 32 0.21 -13.12 1.00
C ASP A 32 1.20 -12.13 1.63
N PHE A 33 0.94 -10.83 1.53
CA PHE A 33 1.77 -9.82 2.18
C PHE A 33 1.60 -9.90 3.70
N SER A 34 2.75 -9.86 4.39
CA SER A 34 2.79 -9.87 5.86
C SER A 34 2.07 -8.67 6.49
N GLN A 35 2.06 -7.53 5.77
CA GLN A 35 1.32 -6.33 6.13
C GLN A 35 0.25 -6.06 5.06
N GLN A 36 -1.00 -5.90 5.51
CA GLN A 36 -2.12 -5.54 4.66
C GLN A 36 -2.45 -4.06 4.79
N LEU A 37 -2.78 -3.40 3.68
CA LEU A 37 -3.23 -2.01 3.66
C LEU A 37 -4.54 -1.89 2.90
N ALA A 38 -5.54 -1.30 3.55
CA ALA A 38 -6.85 -1.05 2.97
C ALA A 38 -7.33 0.38 3.24
N TYR A 39 -8.16 0.89 2.33
CA TYR A 39 -8.97 2.08 2.53
C TYR A 39 -10.40 1.67 2.80
N MET A 40 -11.05 2.32 3.76
CA MET A 40 -12.44 2.08 4.07
C MET A 40 -13.20 3.41 4.15
N LYS A 41 -14.27 3.53 3.37
CA LYS A 41 -15.25 4.62 3.44
C LYS A 41 -16.64 4.01 3.51
N ARG A 42 -17.37 4.31 4.57
CA ARG A 42 -18.73 3.82 4.81
C ARG A 42 -19.68 5.01 4.98
N PRO A 43 -20.95 4.90 4.55
CA PRO A 43 -21.94 5.93 4.82
C PRO A 43 -22.21 6.05 6.32
N LYS A 44 -22.76 7.20 6.72
CA LYS A 44 -23.19 7.43 8.11
C LYS A 44 -24.20 6.35 8.53
N GLY A 45 -24.02 5.78 9.72
CA GLY A 45 -24.89 4.73 10.26
C GLY A 45 -24.57 3.31 9.78
N TYR A 46 -23.55 3.11 8.96
CA TYR A 46 -23.10 1.78 8.58
C TYR A 46 -22.52 1.02 9.78
N ILE A 47 -23.04 -0.19 10.04
CA ILE A 47 -22.55 -1.07 11.10
C ILE A 47 -21.64 -2.13 10.47
N ILE A 48 -20.37 -2.14 10.86
CA ILE A 48 -19.46 -3.25 10.54
C ILE A 48 -19.90 -4.44 11.40
N LYS A 49 -20.27 -5.56 10.75
CA LYS A 49 -20.69 -6.76 11.48
C LYS A 49 -19.55 -7.27 12.37
N PRO A 50 -19.84 -7.78 13.58
CA PRO A 50 -18.86 -8.47 14.40
C PRO A 50 -18.16 -9.57 13.59
N HIS A 51 -16.84 -9.65 13.70
CA HIS A 51 -16.03 -10.63 13.01
C HIS A 51 -14.77 -10.95 13.82
N VAL A 52 -14.14 -12.07 13.49
CA VAL A 52 -12.88 -12.51 14.09
C VAL A 52 -11.79 -12.54 13.03
N HIS A 53 -10.55 -12.34 13.46
CA HIS A 53 -9.39 -12.53 12.61
C HIS A 53 -8.94 -13.98 12.70
N ASN A 54 -8.91 -14.68 11.56
CA ASN A 54 -8.39 -16.04 11.49
C ASN A 54 -6.89 -16.04 11.80
N ILE A 55 -6.42 -17.08 12.47
CA ILE A 55 -5.00 -17.32 12.64
C ILE A 55 -4.44 -17.67 11.26
N VAL A 56 -3.51 -16.85 10.77
CA VAL A 56 -2.83 -17.04 9.49
C VAL A 56 -1.34 -16.83 9.73
N GLU A 57 -0.55 -17.86 9.43
CA GLU A 57 0.91 -17.77 9.50
C GLU A 57 1.43 -16.78 8.44
N ARG A 58 2.26 -15.82 8.84
CA ARG A 58 2.87 -14.82 7.95
C ARG A 58 4.37 -14.83 8.16
N LYS A 59 5.13 -15.02 7.08
CA LYS A 59 6.61 -14.99 7.11
C LYS A 59 7.10 -13.62 6.69
N VAL A 60 7.77 -12.91 7.60
CA VAL A 60 8.42 -11.64 7.30
C VAL A 60 9.85 -11.94 6.83
N ARG A 61 10.11 -11.79 5.53
CA ARG A 61 11.45 -11.99 4.95
C ARG A 61 12.29 -10.72 4.96
N TYR A 62 11.64 -9.57 4.83
CA TYR A 62 12.26 -8.26 4.74
C TYR A 62 11.45 -7.26 5.54
N THR A 63 12.13 -6.28 6.13
CA THR A 63 11.47 -5.10 6.69
C THR A 63 10.78 -4.32 5.58
N GLN A 64 9.52 -3.95 5.80
CA GLN A 64 8.74 -3.07 4.92
C GLN A 64 8.63 -1.69 5.57
N GLU A 65 8.52 -0.65 4.75
CA GLU A 65 8.39 0.73 5.22
C GLU A 65 7.08 1.35 4.71
N VAL A 66 6.45 2.17 5.55
CA VAL A 66 5.32 3.01 5.18
C VAL A 66 5.68 4.47 5.45
N LEU A 67 5.74 5.27 4.39
CA LEU A 67 5.94 6.71 4.48
C LEU A 67 4.59 7.44 4.46
N PHE A 68 4.24 8.08 5.58
CA PHE A 68 3.07 8.96 5.66
C PHE A 68 3.50 10.44 5.57
N ILE A 69 3.25 11.05 4.41
CA ILE A 69 3.63 12.45 4.16
C ILE A 69 2.55 13.37 4.74
N LYS A 70 2.77 13.88 5.95
CA LYS A 70 1.83 14.80 6.63
C LYS A 70 1.75 16.17 5.95
N LYS A 71 2.88 16.70 5.48
CA LYS A 71 3.01 17.99 4.78
C LYS A 71 4.28 18.01 3.94
N GLY A 72 4.29 18.75 2.84
CA GLY A 72 5.45 18.90 1.97
C GLY A 72 5.41 17.95 0.78
N LYS A 73 6.57 17.71 0.17
CA LYS A 73 6.77 16.79 -0.95
C LYS A 73 8.01 15.96 -0.71
N VAL A 74 8.02 14.72 -1.20
CA VAL A 74 9.18 13.81 -1.12
C VAL A 74 9.52 13.33 -2.51
N ARG A 75 10.79 13.43 -2.92
CA ARG A 75 11.30 12.70 -4.09
C ARG A 75 11.67 11.29 -3.66
N VAL A 76 11.12 10.30 -4.34
CA VAL A 76 11.46 8.88 -4.13
C VAL A 76 12.10 8.36 -5.41
N ASP A 77 13.31 7.85 -5.28
CA ASP A 77 14.06 7.22 -6.37
C ASP A 77 13.96 5.70 -6.24
N PHE A 78 13.53 5.04 -7.31
CA PHE A 78 13.33 3.60 -7.36
C PHE A 78 14.49 2.94 -8.09
N TYR A 79 14.93 1.81 -7.54
CA TYR A 79 15.99 0.96 -8.07
C TYR A 79 15.49 -0.48 -8.16
N ASP A 80 16.07 -1.28 -9.06
CA ASP A 80 15.84 -2.72 -9.07
C ASP A 80 16.73 -3.44 -8.02
N TYR A 81 16.67 -4.78 -8.01
CA TYR A 81 17.45 -5.61 -7.08
C TYR A 81 18.96 -5.62 -7.37
N GLU A 82 19.36 -5.28 -8.60
CA GLU A 82 20.75 -5.12 -9.02
C GLU A 82 21.26 -3.69 -8.75
N ARG A 83 20.42 -2.84 -8.16
CA ARG A 83 20.67 -1.42 -7.86
C ARG A 83 20.77 -0.55 -9.10
N ASN A 84 20.21 -0.97 -10.22
CA ASN A 84 20.06 -0.09 -11.38
C ASN A 84 18.92 0.89 -11.13
N TYR A 85 19.13 2.16 -11.47
CA TYR A 85 18.11 3.19 -11.34
C TYR A 85 16.96 2.94 -12.33
N LEU A 86 15.73 3.06 -11.84
CA LEU A 86 14.52 2.90 -12.64
C LEU A 86 13.87 4.25 -12.94
N LYS A 87 13.46 4.98 -11.89
CA LYS A 87 12.79 6.30 -12.02
C LYS A 87 12.66 7.03 -10.70
N SER A 88 12.37 8.33 -10.78
CA SER A 88 12.02 9.19 -9.66
C SER A 88 10.54 9.57 -9.68
N ILE A 89 9.92 9.69 -8.52
CA ILE A 89 8.55 10.21 -8.36
C ILE A 89 8.54 11.27 -7.26
N ILE A 90 7.86 12.39 -7.50
CA ILE A 90 7.55 13.39 -6.46
C ILE A 90 6.19 13.06 -5.83
N LEU A 91 6.18 12.81 -4.53
CA LEU A 91 5.00 12.50 -3.74
C LEU A 91 4.40 13.72 -3.07
#